data_AF-A0A2E8U4J0-F1
#
_entry.id   AF-A0A2E8U4J0-F1
#
_cell.length_a   1.000
_cell.length_b   1.000
_cell.length_c   1.000
_cell.angle_alpha   90.00
_cell.angle_beta   90.00
_cell.angle_gamma   90.00
#
_symmetry.space_group_name_H-M   'P 1'
#
loop_
_entity.id
_entity.type
_entity.pdbx_description
1 polymer ?
#
loop_
_entity_poly.entity_id
_entity_poly.type
_entity_poly.pdbx_seq_one_letter_code
_entity_poly.pdbx_strand_id
1 'polypeptide(L)'
;MVTAGDMSYLGEARLNIPENYRSIPITKLSKGQMVEFYATAIMGRGSEHAKWSPVCGTTFNQRKVGVLNNKTKAKILWNLDLSIKAKDFDSQGRLTDLEKVDLLTDDLNHVGPGTEESRDFKDAITLEDVPGEFILSFETDGSMSPRVAFERAIAELSGRFGEIEEDVAAVF
;
A
#
# COMPACT_ATOMS: atom_id res chain seq x y z
N MET A 1 -16.78 28.85 6.62
CA MET A 1 -15.99 27.88 5.83
C MET A 1 -17.01 26.96 5.18
N VAL A 2 -16.84 26.64 3.90
CA VAL A 2 -17.73 25.72 3.18
C VAL A 2 -17.01 24.39 3.10
N THR A 3 -17.66 23.32 3.53
CA THR A 3 -17.12 21.96 3.50
C THR A 3 -17.92 21.05 2.58
N ALA A 4 -17.42 19.85 2.31
CA ALA A 4 -18.14 18.84 1.55
C ALA A 4 -19.49 18.49 2.18
N GLY A 5 -19.62 18.55 3.50
CA GLY A 5 -20.87 18.32 4.23
C GLY A 5 -21.97 19.34 3.94
N ASP A 6 -21.64 20.51 3.39
CA ASP A 6 -22.62 21.54 3.01
C ASP A 6 -23.28 21.23 1.65
N MET A 7 -22.78 20.24 0.90
CA MET A 7 -23.35 19.84 -0.37
C MET A 7 -24.64 19.03 -0.17
N SER A 8 -25.68 19.40 -0.91
CA SER A 8 -26.92 18.62 -1.00
C SER A 8 -26.83 17.64 -2.17
N TYR A 9 -27.29 16.41 -1.96
CA TYR A 9 -27.40 15.40 -3.01
C TYR A 9 -28.84 15.38 -3.57
N LEU A 10 -28.95 15.04 -4.85
CA LEU A 10 -30.24 14.79 -5.49
C LEU A 10 -30.36 13.28 -5.76
N GLY A 11 -31.40 12.64 -5.21
CA GLY A 11 -31.65 11.21 -5.41
C GLY A 11 -31.68 10.42 -4.10
N GLU A 12 -31.13 9.20 -4.13
CA GLU A 12 -31.20 8.28 -2.99
C GLU A 12 -30.25 8.66 -1.85
N ALA A 13 -30.68 8.46 -0.60
CA ALA A 13 -29.90 8.81 0.60
C ALA A 13 -28.53 8.12 0.69
N ARG A 14 -28.36 6.95 0.04
CA ARG A 14 -27.07 6.25 -0.06
C ARG A 14 -26.02 6.98 -0.89
N LEU A 15 -26.43 7.95 -1.72
CA LEU A 15 -25.53 8.78 -2.54
C LEU A 15 -25.06 10.03 -1.79
N ASN A 16 -25.45 10.17 -0.52
CA ASN A 16 -24.97 11.25 0.33
C ASN A 16 -23.48 11.05 0.66
N ILE A 17 -22.79 12.15 0.93
CA ILE A 17 -21.39 12.15 1.31
C ILE A 17 -21.25 11.48 2.69
N PRO A 18 -20.46 10.40 2.79
CA PRO A 18 -20.21 9.71 4.06
C PRO A 18 -19.67 10.65 5.14
N GLU A 19 -20.01 10.38 6.39
CA GLU A 19 -19.74 11.28 7.53
C GLU A 19 -18.26 11.63 7.66
N ASN A 20 -17.38 10.65 7.45
CA ASN A 20 -15.92 10.79 7.49
C ASN A 20 -15.37 11.79 6.45
N TYR A 21 -16.11 12.10 5.37
CA TYR A 21 -15.67 13.04 4.33
C TYR A 21 -16.33 14.42 4.43
N ARG A 22 -17.29 14.62 5.34
CA ARG A 22 -18.04 15.90 5.44
C ARG A 22 -17.18 17.08 5.87
N SER A 23 -16.08 16.82 6.56
CA SER A 23 -15.16 17.83 7.07
C SER A 23 -14.19 18.37 6.01
N ILE A 24 -14.14 17.77 4.81
CA ILE A 24 -13.24 18.21 3.73
C ILE A 24 -13.54 19.67 3.38
N PRO A 25 -12.58 20.61 3.56
CA PRO A 25 -12.80 22.00 3.20
C PRO A 25 -12.86 22.18 1.69
N ILE A 26 -13.88 22.86 1.19
CA ILE A 26 -13.99 23.25 -0.23
C ILE A 26 -13.43 24.65 -0.42
N THR A 27 -13.96 25.61 0.36
CA THR A 27 -13.55 27.01 0.25
C THR A 27 -13.84 27.81 1.52
N LYS A 28 -13.29 29.02 1.62
CA LYS A 28 -13.58 29.97 2.68
C LYS A 28 -14.18 31.23 2.08
N LEU A 29 -15.34 31.62 2.59
CA LEU A 29 -16.03 32.84 2.19
C LEU A 29 -15.77 33.95 3.22
N SER A 30 -15.57 35.17 2.72
CA SER A 30 -15.58 36.40 3.50
C SER A 30 -16.98 37.01 3.55
N LYS A 31 -17.18 38.00 4.41
CA LYS A 31 -18.48 38.68 4.55
C LYS A 31 -18.92 39.26 3.20
N GLY A 32 -20.12 38.88 2.75
CA GLY A 32 -20.70 39.31 1.47
C GLY A 32 -20.41 38.39 0.28
N GLN A 33 -19.60 37.35 0.42
CA GLN A 33 -19.36 36.34 -0.63
C GLN A 33 -20.36 35.18 -0.52
N MET A 34 -20.80 34.67 -1.68
CA MET A 34 -21.69 33.51 -1.81
C MET A 34 -21.12 32.57 -2.88
N VAL A 35 -21.35 31.27 -2.71
CA VAL A 35 -21.07 30.27 -3.75
C VAL A 35 -22.33 29.43 -3.96
N GLU A 36 -22.69 29.24 -5.23
CA GLU A 36 -23.73 28.31 -5.67
C GLU A 36 -23.18 27.58 -6.90
N PHE A 37 -23.22 26.25 -6.89
CA PHE A 37 -22.85 25.45 -8.04
C PHE A 37 -23.63 24.14 -8.03
N TYR A 38 -23.75 23.56 -9.22
CA TYR A 38 -24.32 22.23 -9.43
C TYR A 38 -23.24 21.36 -10.06
N ALA A 39 -23.08 20.15 -9.54
CA ALA A 39 -22.12 19.18 -10.06
C ALA A 39 -22.82 17.84 -10.32
N THR A 40 -22.53 17.23 -11.46
CA THR A 40 -23.01 15.88 -11.80
C THR A 40 -21.88 14.90 -11.61
N ALA A 41 -22.07 13.90 -10.74
CA ALA A 41 -21.14 12.79 -10.60
C ALA A 41 -21.30 11.83 -11.80
N ILE A 42 -20.19 11.51 -12.44
CA ILE A 42 -20.13 10.57 -13.57
C ILE A 42 -19.09 9.49 -13.31
N MET A 43 -19.33 8.30 -13.86
CA MET A 43 -18.35 7.22 -13.87
C MET A 43 -17.22 7.56 -14.85
N GLY A 44 -16.00 7.17 -14.51
CA GLY A 44 -14.82 7.33 -15.37
C GLY A 44 -13.70 6.41 -14.91
N ARG A 45 -12.55 6.48 -15.59
CA ARG A 45 -11.39 5.62 -15.28
C ARG A 45 -10.20 6.44 -14.77
N GLY A 46 -9.41 5.85 -13.86
CA GLY A 46 -8.19 6.49 -13.35
C GLY A 46 -7.16 6.85 -14.44
N SER A 47 -7.19 6.13 -15.57
CA SER A 47 -6.38 6.45 -16.76
C SER A 47 -6.77 7.74 -17.46
N GLU A 48 -8.04 8.17 -17.33
CA GLU A 48 -8.55 9.41 -17.91
C GLU A 48 -8.27 10.59 -16.99
N HIS A 49 -8.44 10.40 -15.67
CA HIS A 49 -8.15 11.43 -14.68
C HIS A 49 -7.93 10.80 -13.30
N ALA A 50 -6.94 11.30 -12.56
CA ALA A 50 -6.57 10.78 -11.23
C ALA A 50 -7.71 10.78 -10.21
N LYS A 51 -8.67 11.72 -10.34
CA LYS A 51 -9.89 11.79 -9.50
C LYS A 51 -10.78 10.53 -9.53
N TRP A 52 -10.62 9.68 -10.56
CA TRP A 52 -11.34 8.41 -10.69
C TRP A 52 -10.50 7.20 -10.27
N SER A 53 -9.29 7.41 -9.75
CA SER A 53 -8.52 6.32 -9.14
C SER A 53 -9.13 5.98 -7.78
N PRO A 54 -9.63 4.73 -7.57
CA PRO A 54 -10.20 4.33 -6.28
C PRO A 54 -9.12 3.94 -5.26
N VAL A 55 -7.84 3.92 -5.68
CA VAL A 55 -6.70 3.48 -4.87
C VAL A 55 -5.58 4.52 -4.84
N CYS A 56 -4.82 4.51 -3.75
CA CYS A 56 -3.62 5.29 -3.54
C CYS A 56 -2.46 4.41 -3.03
N GLY A 57 -1.22 4.84 -3.29
CA GLY A 57 -0.03 4.15 -2.76
C GLY A 57 0.17 2.72 -3.27
N THR A 58 -0.33 2.37 -4.46
CA THR A 58 -0.19 1.02 -5.00
C THR A 58 1.27 0.70 -5.29
N THR A 59 1.80 -0.29 -4.57
CA THR A 59 3.18 -0.76 -4.69
C THR A 59 3.23 -2.27 -4.45
N PHE A 60 4.29 -2.91 -4.94
CA PHE A 60 4.58 -4.29 -4.60
C PHE A 60 6.08 -4.45 -4.35
N ASN A 61 6.41 -5.36 -3.45
CA ASN A 61 7.78 -5.78 -3.20
C ASN A 61 7.85 -7.30 -3.17
N GLN A 62 9.01 -7.85 -3.55
CA GLN A 62 9.24 -9.28 -3.42
C GLN A 62 9.23 -9.65 -1.93
N ARG A 63 8.58 -10.77 -1.59
CA ARG A 63 8.57 -11.26 -0.22
C ARG A 63 9.99 -11.65 0.16
N LYS A 64 10.43 -11.22 1.34
CA LYS A 64 11.75 -11.57 1.89
C LYS A 64 11.62 -12.43 3.12
N VAL A 65 12.68 -13.15 3.44
CA VAL A 65 12.87 -13.86 4.71
C VAL A 65 14.20 -13.46 5.31
N GLY A 66 14.23 -13.26 6.63
CA GLY A 66 15.47 -13.03 7.35
C GLY A 66 16.20 -14.34 7.57
N VAL A 67 17.49 -14.40 7.26
CA VAL A 67 18.35 -15.58 7.46
C VAL A 67 19.50 -15.23 8.38
N LEU A 68 19.60 -15.97 9.48
CA LEU A 68 20.67 -15.83 10.47
C LEU A 68 21.89 -16.67 10.05
N ASN A 69 22.88 -16.01 9.45
CA ASN A 69 24.13 -16.64 9.02
C ASN A 69 25.11 -16.86 10.18
N ASN A 70 25.19 -15.90 11.11
CA ASN A 70 26.13 -15.96 12.23
C ASN A 70 25.55 -15.41 13.53
N LYS A 71 25.16 -16.32 14.43
CA LYS A 71 24.56 -15.99 15.73
C LYS A 71 25.47 -15.14 16.63
N THR A 72 26.78 -15.32 16.57
CA THR A 72 27.72 -14.60 17.45
C THR A 72 27.78 -13.12 17.07
N LYS A 73 27.79 -12.84 15.77
CA LYS A 73 27.88 -11.48 15.24
C LYS A 73 26.53 -10.76 15.19
N ALA A 74 25.45 -11.51 15.02
CA ALA A 74 24.09 -10.99 15.10
C ALA A 74 23.76 -10.34 16.46
N LYS A 75 24.51 -10.71 17.53
CA LYS A 75 24.41 -10.04 18.83
C LYS A 75 24.63 -8.55 18.77
N ILE A 76 25.42 -8.04 17.83
CA ILE A 76 25.62 -6.60 17.65
C ILE A 76 24.27 -5.91 17.43
N LEU A 77 23.44 -6.44 16.53
CA LEU A 77 22.10 -5.91 16.27
C LEU A 77 21.21 -6.00 17.52
N TRP A 78 21.20 -7.15 18.19
CA TRP A 78 20.34 -7.35 19.38
C TRP A 78 20.77 -6.50 20.59
N ASN A 79 22.06 -6.16 20.69
CA ASN A 79 22.59 -5.31 21.74
C ASN A 79 22.21 -3.83 21.57
N LEU A 80 21.74 -3.43 20.38
CA LEU A 80 21.18 -2.11 20.14
C LEU A 80 19.78 -1.95 20.75
N ASP A 81 19.20 -3.02 21.30
CA ASP A 81 17.86 -3.09 21.91
C ASP A 81 16.76 -2.48 21.02
N LEU A 82 16.81 -2.86 19.73
CA LEU A 82 15.83 -2.49 18.71
C LEU A 82 14.60 -3.43 18.74
N SER A 83 13.93 -3.55 17.60
CA SER A 83 12.67 -4.28 17.43
C SER A 83 12.90 -5.79 17.43
N ILE A 84 13.85 -6.27 16.61
CA ILE A 84 14.07 -7.70 16.37
C ILE A 84 15.02 -8.30 17.38
N LYS A 85 14.63 -9.45 17.95
CA LYS A 85 15.39 -10.20 18.94
C LYS A 85 15.73 -11.58 18.43
N ALA A 86 16.73 -12.21 19.05
CA ALA A 86 17.17 -13.56 18.70
C ALA A 86 16.05 -14.62 18.75
N LYS A 87 15.03 -14.40 19.59
CA LYS A 87 13.87 -15.28 19.75
C LYS A 87 12.88 -15.24 18.59
N ASP A 88 12.96 -14.22 17.74
CA ASP A 88 12.03 -14.05 16.62
C ASP A 88 12.42 -14.95 15.44
N PHE A 89 13.67 -15.39 15.39
CA PHE A 89 14.15 -16.41 14.47
C PHE A 89 13.73 -17.80 14.95
N ASP A 90 13.33 -18.65 14.00
CA ASP A 90 13.01 -20.04 14.28
C ASP A 90 14.25 -20.89 14.62
N SER A 91 14.04 -22.18 14.88
CA SER A 91 15.11 -23.13 15.19
C SER A 91 16.11 -23.35 14.05
N GLN A 92 15.73 -23.00 12.81
CA GLN A 92 16.57 -23.06 11.62
C GLN A 92 17.25 -21.71 11.33
N GLY A 93 17.04 -20.70 12.18
CA GLY A 93 17.60 -19.36 11.99
C GLY A 93 16.89 -18.54 10.92
N ARG A 94 15.60 -18.83 10.63
CA ARG A 94 14.80 -18.09 9.65
C ARG A 94 13.73 -17.23 10.33
N LEU A 95 13.49 -16.05 9.77
CA LEU A 95 12.40 -15.15 10.13
C LEU A 95 11.47 -15.01 8.93
N THR A 96 10.26 -15.55 9.03
CA THR A 96 9.30 -15.63 7.91
C THR A 96 8.05 -14.78 8.09
N ASP A 97 7.85 -14.23 9.29
CA ASP A 97 6.74 -13.35 9.63
C ASP A 97 6.89 -12.00 8.93
N LEU A 98 5.86 -11.56 8.20
CA LEU A 98 5.95 -10.41 7.29
C LEU A 98 6.24 -9.11 8.04
N GLU A 99 5.49 -8.84 9.12
CA GLU A 99 5.65 -7.62 9.91
C GLU A 99 7.04 -7.56 10.55
N LYS A 100 7.53 -8.70 11.06
CA LYS A 100 8.88 -8.76 11.62
C LYS A 100 9.98 -8.68 10.56
N VAL A 101 9.75 -9.15 9.34
CA VAL A 101 10.73 -8.99 8.25
C VAL A 101 10.83 -7.52 7.82
N ASP A 102 9.73 -6.78 7.81
CA ASP A 102 9.76 -5.34 7.57
C ASP A 102 10.53 -4.62 8.69
N LEU A 103 10.24 -4.93 9.95
CA LEU A 103 11.01 -4.41 11.10
C LEU A 103 12.50 -4.80 11.03
N LEU A 104 12.82 -6.03 10.61
CA LEU A 104 14.19 -6.47 10.41
C LEU A 104 14.88 -5.65 9.32
N THR A 105 14.16 -5.30 8.25
CA THR A 105 14.70 -4.47 7.17
C THR A 105 15.11 -3.10 7.67
N ASP A 106 14.29 -2.50 8.54
CA ASP A 106 14.61 -1.22 9.18
C ASP A 106 15.78 -1.33 10.16
N ASP A 107 15.75 -2.33 11.04
CA ASP A 107 16.79 -2.60 12.03
C ASP A 107 18.17 -2.86 11.35
N LEU A 108 18.18 -3.55 10.20
CA LEU A 108 19.40 -3.83 9.43
C LEU A 108 20.09 -2.56 8.92
N ASN A 109 19.36 -1.44 8.76
CA ASN A 109 19.98 -0.17 8.37
C ASN A 109 20.97 0.35 9.42
N HIS A 110 20.89 -0.10 10.68
CA HIS A 110 21.80 0.32 11.76
C HIS A 110 23.12 -0.47 11.78
N VAL A 111 23.14 -1.64 11.14
CA VAL A 111 24.33 -2.52 11.06
C VAL A 111 24.80 -2.74 9.62
N GLY A 112 24.15 -2.05 8.68
CA GLY A 112 24.39 -2.15 7.24
C GLY A 112 25.55 -1.29 6.74
N PRO A 113 25.83 -1.31 5.44
CA PRO A 113 26.93 -0.56 4.83
C PRO A 113 26.88 0.94 5.18
N GLY A 114 27.99 1.48 5.69
CA GLY A 114 28.10 2.89 6.06
C GLY A 114 28.03 3.16 7.58
N THR A 115 27.74 2.13 8.40
CA THR A 115 27.84 2.23 9.86
C THR A 115 29.17 1.68 10.37
N GLU A 116 29.60 2.06 11.59
CA GLU A 116 30.85 1.54 12.17
C GLU A 116 30.72 0.04 12.47
N GLU A 117 29.53 -0.36 12.88
CA GLU A 117 29.08 -1.71 13.24
C GLU A 117 29.15 -2.69 12.06
N SER A 118 29.04 -2.19 10.83
CA SER A 118 29.10 -3.00 9.60
C SER A 118 30.37 -3.84 9.47
N ARG A 119 31.50 -3.32 9.98
CA ARG A 119 32.81 -3.99 9.94
C ARG A 119 32.82 -5.30 10.72
N ASP A 120 32.09 -5.32 11.81
CA ASP A 120 32.04 -6.45 12.74
C ASP A 120 30.81 -7.34 12.51
N PHE A 121 29.71 -6.74 12.04
CA PHE A 121 28.48 -7.44 11.70
C PHE A 121 28.69 -8.50 10.61
N LYS A 122 29.45 -8.19 9.55
CA LYS A 122 29.81 -9.11 8.45
C LYS A 122 28.64 -9.98 7.97
N ASP A 123 27.52 -9.33 7.61
CA ASP A 123 26.31 -9.97 7.07
C ASP A 123 25.77 -11.13 7.94
N ALA A 124 25.85 -10.95 9.26
CA ALA A 124 25.40 -11.95 10.23
C ALA A 124 23.92 -12.31 10.10
N ILE A 125 23.11 -11.37 9.60
CA ILE A 125 21.73 -11.58 9.19
C ILE A 125 21.57 -10.99 7.78
N THR A 126 20.97 -11.75 6.87
CA THR A 126 20.67 -11.31 5.50
C THR A 126 19.18 -11.41 5.22
N LEU A 127 18.71 -10.63 4.25
CA LEU A 127 17.37 -10.77 3.69
C LEU A 127 17.48 -11.53 2.37
N GLU A 128 16.79 -12.67 2.29
CA GLU A 128 16.69 -13.46 1.06
C GLU A 128 15.32 -13.30 0.44
N ASP A 129 15.29 -13.09 -0.87
CA ASP A 129 14.05 -12.99 -1.63
C ASP A 129 13.44 -14.39 -1.83
N VAL A 130 12.11 -14.50 -1.67
CA VAL A 130 11.36 -15.73 -1.94
C VAL A 130 10.90 -15.71 -3.40
N PRO A 131 11.36 -16.65 -4.26
CA PRO A 131 10.98 -16.65 -5.67
C PRO A 131 9.47 -16.84 -5.86
N GLY A 132 8.87 -16.00 -6.69
CA GLY A 132 7.44 -16.11 -7.06
C GLY A 132 6.46 -15.57 -6.02
N GLU A 133 6.93 -15.04 -4.89
CA GLU A 133 6.08 -14.45 -3.85
C GLU A 133 6.25 -12.93 -3.78
N PHE A 134 5.12 -12.22 -3.75
CA PHE A 134 5.08 -10.77 -3.72
C PHE A 134 4.09 -10.28 -2.66
N ILE A 135 4.44 -9.18 -2.01
CA ILE A 135 3.59 -8.45 -1.08
C ILE A 135 3.06 -7.25 -1.87
N LEU A 136 1.75 -7.23 -2.11
CA LEU A 136 1.06 -6.11 -2.74
C LEU A 136 0.46 -5.23 -1.64
N SER A 137 0.78 -3.94 -1.69
CA SER A 137 0.33 -2.94 -0.74
C SER A 137 -0.38 -1.80 -1.48
N PHE A 138 -1.58 -1.46 -1.05
CA PHE A 138 -2.34 -0.34 -1.57
C PHE A 138 -3.39 0.08 -0.55
N GLU A 139 -3.83 1.33 -0.65
CA GLU A 139 -4.93 1.87 0.13
C GLU A 139 -6.06 2.28 -0.81
N THR A 140 -7.27 2.40 -0.28
CA THR A 140 -8.44 2.90 -1.01
C THR A 140 -8.79 4.29 -0.54
N ASP A 141 -9.34 5.12 -1.43
CA ASP A 141 -9.93 6.42 -1.07
C ASP A 141 -11.21 6.29 -0.21
N GLY A 142 -11.74 5.05 -0.12
CA GLY A 142 -12.92 4.63 0.63
C GLY A 142 -14.23 4.70 -0.16
N SER A 143 -14.16 4.95 -1.48
CA SER A 143 -15.28 4.74 -2.41
C SER A 143 -15.69 3.26 -2.52
N MET A 144 -14.76 2.34 -2.25
CA MET A 144 -14.98 0.89 -2.16
C MET A 144 -13.97 0.25 -1.21
N SER A 145 -14.23 -0.99 -0.77
CA SER A 145 -13.29 -1.71 0.08
C SER A 145 -12.05 -2.18 -0.70
N PRO A 146 -10.88 -2.37 -0.05
CA PRO A 146 -9.67 -2.85 -0.72
C PRO A 146 -9.87 -4.18 -1.46
N ARG A 147 -10.63 -5.10 -0.85
CA ARG A 147 -10.99 -6.39 -1.47
C ARG A 147 -11.75 -6.18 -2.78
N VAL A 148 -12.79 -5.33 -2.76
CA VAL A 148 -13.60 -5.06 -3.95
C VAL A 148 -12.76 -4.39 -5.04
N ALA A 149 -11.91 -3.42 -4.68
CA ALA A 149 -11.00 -2.77 -5.63
C ALA A 149 -10.08 -3.80 -6.33
N PHE A 150 -9.50 -4.71 -5.56
CA PHE A 150 -8.62 -5.75 -6.09
C PHE A 150 -9.36 -6.77 -6.97
N GLU A 151 -10.53 -7.24 -6.54
CA GLU A 151 -11.37 -8.15 -7.32
C GLU A 151 -11.80 -7.51 -8.66
N ARG A 152 -12.13 -6.21 -8.66
CA ARG A 152 -12.43 -5.45 -9.88
C ARG A 152 -11.22 -5.32 -10.79
N ALA A 153 -10.03 -5.11 -10.24
CA ALA A 153 -8.80 -5.04 -11.03
C ALA A 153 -8.49 -6.39 -11.71
N ILE A 154 -8.66 -7.51 -11.01
CA ILE A 154 -8.51 -8.86 -11.59
C ILE A 154 -9.54 -9.10 -12.68
N ALA A 155 -10.81 -8.73 -12.45
CA ALA A 155 -11.87 -8.91 -13.43
C ALA A 155 -11.61 -8.10 -14.71
N GLU A 156 -11.16 -6.84 -14.59
CA GLU A 156 -10.78 -6.01 -15.73
C GLU A 156 -9.59 -6.61 -16.49
N LEU A 157 -8.56 -7.11 -15.78
CA LEU A 157 -7.42 -7.76 -16.41
C LEU A 157 -7.82 -9.03 -17.16
N SER A 158 -8.66 -9.86 -16.54
CA SER A 158 -9.23 -11.06 -17.16
C SER A 158 -10.05 -10.74 -18.40
N GLY A 159 -10.88 -9.70 -18.35
CA GLY A 159 -11.69 -9.26 -19.48
C GLY A 159 -10.81 -8.84 -20.67
N ARG A 160 -9.76 -8.06 -20.41
CA ARG A 160 -8.81 -7.64 -21.46
C ARG A 160 -8.09 -8.80 -22.12
N PHE A 161 -7.71 -9.83 -21.36
CA PHE A 161 -7.12 -11.02 -21.96
C PHE A 161 -8.12 -11.79 -22.83
N GLY A 162 -9.39 -11.85 -22.43
CA GLY A 162 -10.45 -12.43 -23.26
C GLY A 162 -10.65 -11.66 -24.57
N GLU A 163 -10.68 -10.33 -24.52
CA GLU A 163 -10.76 -9.48 -25.73
C GLU A 163 -9.58 -9.74 -26.68
N ILE A 164 -8.36 -9.85 -26.15
CA ILE A 164 -7.16 -10.16 -26.94
C ILE A 164 -7.27 -11.56 -27.57
N GLU A 165 -7.79 -12.54 -26.84
CA GLU A 165 -7.98 -13.91 -27.36
C GLU A 165 -8.97 -13.93 -28.53
N GLU A 166 -10.09 -13.22 -28.39
CA GLU A 166 -11.09 -13.06 -29.46
C GLU A 166 -10.50 -12.36 -30.69
N ASP A 167 -9.74 -11.28 -30.49
CA ASP A 167 -9.08 -10.55 -31.57
C ASP A 167 -8.08 -11.43 -32.33
N VAL A 168 -7.30 -12.24 -31.60
CA VAL A 168 -6.35 -13.17 -32.21
C VAL A 168 -7.09 -14.24 -33.02
N ALA A 169 -8.18 -14.80 -32.49
CA ALA A 169 -8.99 -15.80 -33.18
C ALA A 169 -9.74 -15.24 -34.41
N ALA A 170 -10.02 -13.94 -34.45
CA ALA A 170 -10.67 -13.31 -35.60
C ALA A 170 -9.72 -13.05 -36.78
N VAL A 171 -8.40 -12.98 -36.54
CA VAL A 171 -7.38 -12.65 -37.53
C VAL A 171 -6.72 -13.88 -38.16
N PHE A 172 -6.70 -15.01 -37.45
CA PHE A 172 -6.11 -16.28 -37.90
C PHE A 172 -7.16 -17.35 -38.17
#